data_AF-A0A0D8JCC8-F1
#
_entry.id   AF-A0A0D8JCC8-F1
#
_cell.length_a   1.000
_cell.length_b   1.000
_cell.length_c   1.000
_cell.angle_alpha   90.00
_cell.angle_beta   90.00
_cell.angle_gamma   90.00
#
_symmetry.space_group_name_H-M   'P 1'
#
loop_
_entity.id
_entity.type
_entity.pdbx_description
1 polymer ?
#
loop_
_entity_poly.entity_id
_entity_poly.type
_entity_poly.pdbx_seq_one_letter_code
_entity_poly.pdbx_strand_id
1 'polypeptide(L)'
;MEVKDLLTTYWSQMTLVLLGIGYLIKRVLDIKLKKREINHDLFQRNRIGVVNRFFESYAQMELVWEHIAVYEILNRKYSTKEIDEIIFPSLNKLSNILFELKIYFAKSDMSNFEEVVEGMKKINSRLSELYFRHSKEDKVTEKANDFWIYRREVLKRNSELIEKLCINIRKTYGEYR
;
A
#
# COMPACT_ATOMS: atom_id res chain seq x y z
N MET A 1 -55.88 -12.94 -42.54
CA MET A 1 -55.32 -13.89 -41.57
C MET A 1 -55.20 -13.13 -40.26
N GLU A 2 -56.04 -13.46 -39.29
CA GLU A 2 -56.05 -12.71 -38.02
C GLU A 2 -54.79 -13.02 -37.21
N VAL A 3 -54.27 -12.02 -36.49
CA VAL A 3 -53.09 -12.18 -35.61
C VAL A 3 -53.28 -13.34 -34.62
N LYS A 4 -54.53 -13.62 -34.25
CA LYS A 4 -54.93 -14.76 -33.42
C LYS A 4 -54.56 -16.12 -34.04
N ASP A 5 -54.79 -16.31 -35.34
CA ASP A 5 -54.56 -17.60 -36.02
C ASP A 5 -53.07 -17.92 -36.17
N LEU A 6 -52.26 -16.86 -36.35
CA LEU A 6 -50.80 -16.96 -36.41
C LEU A 6 -50.22 -17.35 -35.04
N LEU A 7 -50.76 -16.78 -33.96
CA LEU A 7 -50.34 -17.07 -32.60
C LEU A 7 -50.76 -18.46 -32.14
N THR A 8 -51.96 -18.94 -32.47
CA THR A 8 -52.43 -20.29 -32.09
C THR A 8 -51.77 -21.41 -32.88
N THR A 9 -51.48 -21.20 -34.16
CA THR A 9 -50.87 -22.23 -35.03
C THR A 9 -49.36 -22.40 -34.77
N TYR A 10 -48.66 -21.31 -34.44
CA TYR A 10 -47.19 -21.30 -34.29
C TYR A 10 -46.71 -21.05 -32.85
N TRP A 11 -47.59 -21.17 -31.86
CA TRP A 11 -47.30 -20.88 -30.44
C TRP A 11 -46.10 -21.66 -29.89
N SER A 12 -46.01 -22.96 -30.21
CA SER A 12 -44.93 -23.84 -29.75
C SER A 12 -43.58 -23.44 -30.35
N GLN A 13 -43.58 -23.02 -31.63
CA GLN A 13 -42.39 -22.55 -32.34
C GLN A 13 -41.93 -21.19 -31.81
N MET A 14 -42.86 -20.26 -31.56
CA MET A 14 -42.56 -18.98 -30.91
C MET A 14 -41.98 -19.18 -29.51
N THR A 15 -42.53 -20.11 -28.72
CA THR A 15 -42.03 -20.42 -27.38
C THR A 15 -40.61 -21.00 -27.43
N LEU A 16 -40.32 -21.91 -28.37
CA LEU A 16 -38.97 -22.44 -28.59
C LEU A 16 -37.96 -21.36 -28.99
N VAL A 17 -38.35 -20.44 -29.88
CA VAL A 17 -37.50 -19.31 -30.28
C VAL A 17 -37.23 -18.38 -29.10
N LEU A 18 -38.25 -18.04 -28.30
CA LEU A 18 -38.09 -17.22 -27.11
C LEU A 18 -37.21 -17.90 -26.05
N LEU A 19 -37.35 -19.21 -25.85
CA LEU A 19 -36.46 -19.98 -24.97
C LEU A 19 -35.02 -19.99 -25.48
N GLY A 20 -34.81 -20.14 -26.78
CA GLY A 20 -33.48 -20.07 -27.41
C GLY A 20 -32.83 -18.69 -27.23
N ILE A 21 -33.58 -17.62 -27.49
CA ILE A 21 -33.12 -16.24 -27.28
C ILE A 21 -32.83 -16.00 -25.78
N GLY A 22 -33.72 -16.44 -24.89
CA GLY A 22 -33.54 -16.33 -23.45
C GLY A 22 -32.28 -17.05 -22.94
N TYR A 23 -32.02 -18.25 -23.46
CA TYR A 23 -30.80 -19.01 -23.16
C TYR A 23 -29.54 -18.27 -23.62
N LEU A 24 -29.55 -17.71 -24.84
CA LEU A 24 -28.42 -16.93 -25.37
C LEU A 24 -28.16 -15.67 -24.55
N ILE A 25 -29.21 -14.91 -24.22
CA ILE A 25 -29.11 -13.70 -23.38
C ILE A 25 -28.53 -14.07 -22.01
N LYS A 26 -29.07 -15.11 -21.35
CA LYS A 26 -28.57 -15.59 -20.06
C LYS A 26 -27.09 -15.95 -20.15
N ARG A 27 -26.69 -16.72 -21.15
CA ARG A 27 -25.29 -17.13 -21.34
C ARG A 27 -24.35 -15.93 -21.51
N VAL A 28 -24.76 -14.91 -22.26
CA VAL A 28 -23.96 -13.68 -22.42
C VAL A 28 -23.85 -12.91 -21.10
N LEU A 29 -24.94 -12.80 -20.35
CA LEU A 29 -24.95 -12.13 -19.05
C LEU A 29 -24.07 -12.87 -18.03
N ASP A 30 -24.17 -14.21 -17.96
CA ASP A 30 -23.36 -15.04 -17.06
C ASP A 30 -21.86 -14.87 -17.35
N ILE A 31 -21.46 -14.84 -18.63
CA ILE A 31 -20.06 -14.59 -19.02
C ILE A 31 -19.60 -13.19 -18.60
N LYS A 32 -20.44 -12.17 -18.81
CA LYS A 32 -20.11 -10.78 -18.40
C LYS A 32 -19.98 -10.65 -16.89
N LEU A 33 -20.87 -11.28 -16.12
CA LEU A 33 -20.85 -11.28 -14.66
C LEU A 33 -19.59 -12.00 -14.16
N LYS A 34 -19.30 -13.19 -14.67
CA LYS A 34 -18.10 -13.95 -14.30
C LYS A 34 -16.81 -13.20 -14.63
N LYS A 35 -16.75 -12.50 -15.77
CA LYS A 35 -15.58 -11.66 -16.09
C LYS A 35 -15.42 -10.48 -15.13
N ARG A 36 -16.53 -9.85 -14.72
CA ARG A 36 -16.50 -8.75 -13.74
C ARG A 36 -16.04 -9.24 -12.37
N GLU A 37 -16.52 -10.39 -11.94
CA GLU A 37 -16.13 -11.06 -10.70
C GLU A 37 -14.63 -11.38 -10.69
N ILE A 38 -14.12 -12.05 -11.73
CA ILE A 38 -12.68 -12.37 -11.86
C ILE A 38 -11.81 -11.10 -11.79
N ASN A 39 -12.23 -10.03 -12.48
CA ASN A 39 -11.48 -8.77 -12.45
C ASN A 39 -11.52 -8.11 -11.06
N HIS A 40 -12.65 -8.20 -10.36
CA HIS A 40 -12.78 -7.70 -9.00
C HIS A 40 -11.86 -8.46 -8.04
N ASP A 41 -11.87 -9.80 -8.11
CA ASP A 41 -11.02 -10.66 -7.29
C ASP A 41 -9.53 -10.40 -7.55
N LEU A 42 -9.15 -10.28 -8.82
CA LEU A 42 -7.77 -9.95 -9.20
C LEU A 42 -7.34 -8.60 -8.62
N PHE A 43 -8.23 -7.59 -8.69
CA PHE A 43 -7.96 -6.27 -8.14
C PHE A 43 -7.79 -6.31 -6.62
N GLN A 44 -8.67 -7.01 -5.90
CA GLN A 44 -8.57 -7.15 -4.43
C GLN A 44 -7.30 -7.90 -4.03
N ARG A 45 -6.95 -8.99 -4.74
CA ARG A 45 -5.73 -9.75 -4.50
C ARG A 45 -4.49 -8.91 -4.69
N ASN A 46 -4.42 -8.12 -5.77
CA ASN A 46 -3.30 -7.22 -6.03
C ASN A 46 -3.20 -6.13 -4.98
N ARG A 47 -4.35 -5.54 -4.58
CA ARG A 47 -4.41 -4.53 -3.52
C ARG A 47 -3.84 -5.05 -2.19
N ILE A 48 -4.30 -6.21 -1.72
CA ILE A 48 -3.75 -6.86 -0.50
C ILE A 48 -2.27 -7.18 -0.67
N GLY A 49 -1.86 -7.66 -1.86
CA GLY A 49 -0.47 -7.93 -2.17
C GLY A 49 0.43 -6.70 -2.01
N VAL A 50 -0.02 -5.52 -2.46
CA VAL A 50 0.73 -4.26 -2.33
C VAL A 50 0.81 -3.82 -0.87
N VAL A 51 -0.29 -3.96 -0.10
CA VAL A 51 -0.32 -3.69 1.34
C VAL A 51 0.70 -4.57 2.10
N ASN A 52 0.77 -5.85 1.78
CA ASN A 52 1.74 -6.75 2.40
C ASN A 52 3.18 -6.33 2.08
N ARG A 53 3.46 -6.00 0.82
CA ARG A 53 4.78 -5.47 0.42
C ARG A 53 5.11 -4.16 1.15
N PHE A 54 4.11 -3.31 1.39
CA PHE A 54 4.31 -2.07 2.15
C PHE A 54 4.79 -2.37 3.57
N PHE A 55 4.10 -3.26 4.29
CA PHE A 55 4.50 -3.65 5.64
C PHE A 55 5.87 -4.33 5.68
N GLU A 56 6.16 -5.19 4.70
CA GLU A 56 7.48 -5.82 4.58
C GLU A 56 8.59 -4.78 4.37
N SER A 57 8.38 -3.83 3.45
CA SER A 57 9.36 -2.77 3.19
C SER A 57 9.50 -1.79 4.34
N TYR A 58 8.42 -1.54 5.09
CA TYR A 58 8.46 -0.75 6.32
C TYR A 58 9.31 -1.45 7.38
N ALA A 59 9.08 -2.74 7.62
CA ALA A 59 9.86 -3.52 8.59
C ALA A 59 11.35 -3.57 8.21
N GLN A 60 11.67 -3.71 6.92
CA GLN A 60 13.05 -3.62 6.43
C GLN A 60 13.68 -2.25 6.71
N MET A 61 12.92 -1.16 6.54
CA MET A 61 13.40 0.19 6.87
C MET A 61 13.63 0.36 8.37
N GLU A 62 12.74 -0.16 9.21
CA GLU A 62 12.89 -0.13 10.66
C GLU A 62 14.16 -0.88 11.10
N LEU A 63 14.43 -2.05 10.52
CA LEU A 63 15.65 -2.82 10.77
C LEU A 63 16.91 -2.04 10.38
N VAL A 64 16.90 -1.31 9.25
CA VAL A 64 18.02 -0.43 8.88
C VAL A 64 18.27 0.59 9.98
N TRP A 65 17.22 1.25 10.48
CA TRP A 65 17.36 2.24 11.54
C TRP A 65 17.75 1.65 12.89
N GLU A 66 17.41 0.40 13.16
CA GLU A 66 17.81 -0.32 14.36
C GLU A 66 19.31 -0.63 14.37
N HIS A 67 19.84 -1.08 13.23
CA HIS A 67 21.21 -1.59 13.12
C HIS A 67 22.23 -0.54 12.67
N ILE A 68 21.78 0.64 12.24
CA ILE A 68 22.69 1.69 11.78
C ILE A 68 23.59 2.19 12.92
N ALA A 69 24.89 2.23 12.64
CA ALA A 69 25.90 2.68 13.61
C ALA A 69 25.94 4.22 13.70
N VAL A 70 24.90 4.83 14.29
CA VAL A 70 24.71 6.30 14.38
C VAL A 70 25.96 7.01 14.93
N TYR A 71 26.56 6.47 16.00
CA TYR A 71 27.75 7.05 16.61
C TYR A 71 28.94 7.11 15.64
N GLU A 72 29.10 6.09 14.80
CA GLU A 72 30.17 6.04 13.81
C GLU A 72 29.93 7.00 12.66
N ILE A 73 28.68 7.10 12.21
CA ILE A 73 28.25 8.08 11.21
C ILE A 73 28.54 9.50 11.70
N LEU A 74 28.12 9.84 12.92
CA LEU A 74 28.32 11.18 13.48
C LEU A 74 29.81 11.48 13.77
N ASN A 75 30.64 10.45 13.97
CA ASN A 75 32.11 10.58 14.03
C ASN A 75 32.78 10.61 12.65
N ARG A 76 32.02 10.66 11.55
CA ARG A 76 32.52 10.70 10.17
C ARG A 76 33.40 9.51 9.80
N LYS A 77 33.16 8.35 10.41
CA LYS A 77 33.77 7.09 9.95
C LYS A 77 33.22 6.65 8.60
N TYR A 78 32.00 7.07 8.27
CA TYR A 78 31.35 6.84 6.99
C TYR A 78 31.33 8.13 6.17
N SER A 79 31.62 8.00 4.89
CA SER A 79 31.35 9.02 3.88
C SER A 79 29.84 9.15 3.62
N THR A 80 29.43 10.27 3.03
CA THR A 80 28.03 10.49 2.64
C THR A 80 27.53 9.40 1.70
N LYS A 81 28.39 8.93 0.77
CA LYS A 81 28.04 7.87 -0.17
C LYS A 81 27.76 6.54 0.55
N GLU A 82 28.54 6.17 1.55
CA GLU A 82 28.32 4.94 2.31
C GLU A 82 27.03 5.01 3.15
N ILE A 83 26.73 6.19 3.73
CA ILE A 83 25.48 6.43 4.45
C ILE A 83 24.29 6.26 3.47
N ASP A 84 24.41 6.84 2.28
CA ASP A 84 23.39 6.77 1.24
C ASP A 84 23.13 5.33 0.78
N GLU A 85 24.19 4.54 0.59
CA GLU A 85 24.11 3.12 0.23
C GLU A 85 23.42 2.26 1.29
N ILE A 86 23.49 2.65 2.57
CA ILE A 86 22.81 1.96 3.67
C ILE A 86 21.32 2.32 3.71
N ILE A 87 20.99 3.61 3.56
CA ILE A 87 19.64 4.12 3.88
C ILE A 87 18.73 4.16 2.64
N PHE A 88 19.23 4.67 1.51
CA PHE A 88 18.37 4.96 0.35
C PHE A 88 17.74 3.73 -0.32
N PRO A 89 18.40 2.54 -0.42
CA PRO A 89 17.77 1.39 -1.04
C PRO A 89 16.43 1.02 -0.39
N SER A 90 16.40 0.95 0.94
CA SER A 90 15.19 0.64 1.71
C SER A 90 14.16 1.78 1.66
N LEU A 91 14.60 3.04 1.76
CA LEU A 91 13.72 4.20 1.72
C LEU A 91 13.04 4.38 0.35
N ASN A 92 13.79 4.13 -0.73
CA ASN A 92 13.29 4.18 -2.10
C ASN A 92 12.32 3.03 -2.38
N LYS A 93 12.61 1.82 -1.90
CA LYS A 93 11.68 0.68 -1.99
C LYS A 93 10.34 1.01 -1.31
N LEU A 94 10.38 1.56 -0.11
CA LEU A 94 9.18 1.97 0.62
C LEU A 94 8.41 3.06 -0.13
N SER A 95 9.12 4.05 -0.69
CA SER A 95 8.51 5.13 -1.49
C SER A 95 7.88 4.62 -2.79
N ASN A 96 8.50 3.64 -3.46
CA ASN A 96 7.96 3.03 -4.67
C ASN A 96 6.67 2.28 -4.39
N ILE A 97 6.61 1.53 -3.29
CA ILE A 97 5.39 0.81 -2.89
C ILE A 97 4.27 1.79 -2.53
N LEU A 98 4.60 2.95 -1.95
CA LEU A 98 3.61 4.02 -1.73
C LEU A 98 2.97 4.50 -3.05
N PHE A 99 3.74 4.60 -4.13
CA PHE A 99 3.18 4.91 -5.46
C PHE A 99 2.28 3.79 -5.98
N GLU A 100 2.64 2.52 -5.78
CA GLU A 100 1.78 1.39 -6.14
C GLU A 100 0.46 1.41 -5.37
N LEU A 101 0.48 1.76 -4.07
CA LEU A 101 -0.74 1.86 -3.25
C LEU A 101 -1.73 2.89 -3.79
N LYS A 102 -1.25 3.99 -4.41
CA LYS A 102 -2.09 5.03 -5.00
C LYS A 102 -2.97 4.52 -6.16
N ILE A 103 -2.63 3.38 -6.76
CA ILE A 103 -3.44 2.72 -7.79
C ILE A 103 -4.70 2.10 -7.17
N TYR A 104 -4.63 1.65 -5.92
CA TYR A 104 -5.66 0.82 -5.29
C TYR A 104 -6.48 1.54 -4.22
N PHE A 105 -5.94 2.61 -3.63
CA PHE A 105 -6.55 3.31 -2.51
C PHE A 105 -7.00 4.72 -2.88
N ALA A 106 -8.11 5.16 -2.28
CA ALA A 106 -8.57 6.54 -2.41
C ALA A 106 -7.63 7.50 -1.66
N LYS A 107 -7.61 8.78 -2.06
CA LYS A 107 -6.76 9.80 -1.43
C LYS A 107 -6.99 9.93 0.09
N SER A 108 -8.22 9.72 0.56
CA SER A 108 -8.56 9.70 1.99
C SER A 108 -7.82 8.61 2.76
N ASP A 109 -7.65 7.44 2.15
CA ASP A 109 -7.04 6.26 2.78
C ASP A 109 -5.51 6.31 2.71
N MET A 110 -4.98 7.06 1.72
CA MET A 110 -3.54 7.22 1.50
C MET A 110 -2.85 8.07 2.58
N SER A 111 -3.56 8.96 3.27
CA SER A 111 -2.96 9.89 4.24
C SER A 111 -2.11 9.18 5.30
N ASN A 112 -2.59 8.07 5.85
CA ASN A 112 -1.85 7.33 6.88
C ASN A 112 -0.60 6.64 6.31
N PHE A 113 -0.69 6.10 5.09
CA PHE A 113 0.48 5.51 4.42
C PHE A 113 1.54 6.58 4.12
N GLU A 114 1.12 7.73 3.60
CA GLU A 114 2.01 8.85 3.32
C GLU A 114 2.69 9.37 4.59
N GLU A 115 1.94 9.48 5.69
CA GLU A 115 2.47 9.93 6.98
C GLU A 115 3.52 8.96 7.56
N VAL A 116 3.32 7.65 7.42
CA VAL A 116 4.30 6.64 7.85
C VAL A 116 5.61 6.78 7.07
N VAL A 117 5.52 6.91 5.74
CA VAL A 117 6.71 7.10 4.87
C VAL A 117 7.40 8.43 5.18
N GLU A 118 6.63 9.48 5.42
CA GLU A 118 7.16 10.78 5.82
C GLU A 118 7.89 10.72 7.18
N GLY A 119 7.39 9.93 8.13
CA GLY A 119 8.11 9.63 9.37
C GLY A 119 9.50 9.04 9.10
N MET A 120 9.59 8.05 8.23
CA MET A 120 10.88 7.44 7.87
C MET A 120 11.83 8.43 7.19
N LYS A 121 11.32 9.32 6.33
CA LYS A 121 12.10 10.40 5.72
C LYS A 121 12.59 11.41 6.76
N LYS A 122 11.77 11.76 7.75
CA LYS A 122 12.13 12.67 8.83
C LYS A 122 13.26 12.13 9.70
N ILE A 123 13.30 10.82 9.97
CA ILE A 123 14.44 10.19 10.65
C ILE A 123 15.73 10.42 9.85
N ASN A 124 15.70 10.17 8.54
CA ASN A 124 16.85 10.43 7.67
C ASN A 124 17.26 11.91 7.67
N SER A 125 16.30 12.82 7.52
CA SER A 125 16.55 14.27 7.55
C SER A 125 17.20 14.70 8.87
N ARG A 126 16.76 14.14 10.00
CA ARG A 126 17.36 14.43 11.31
C ARG A 126 18.79 13.91 11.43
N LEU A 127 19.07 12.71 10.92
CA LEU A 127 20.45 12.19 10.89
C LEU A 127 21.36 13.11 10.06
N SER A 128 20.90 13.51 8.87
CA SER A 128 21.62 14.44 8.01
C SER A 128 21.87 15.78 8.68
N GLU A 129 20.85 16.37 9.34
CA GLU A 129 21.01 17.61 10.08
C GLU A 129 22.12 17.50 11.14
N LEU A 130 22.11 16.42 11.93
CA LEU A 130 23.11 16.19 12.98
C LEU A 130 24.52 15.93 12.42
N TYR A 131 24.61 15.24 11.28
CA TYR A 131 25.87 14.96 10.59
C TYR A 131 26.53 16.23 10.03
N PHE A 132 25.74 17.10 9.39
CA PHE A 132 26.23 18.34 8.78
C PHE A 132 26.34 19.52 9.75
N ARG A 133 25.70 19.47 10.93
CA ARG A 133 25.82 20.53 11.95
C ARG A 133 27.26 20.61 12.48
N HIS A 134 27.99 21.65 12.06
CA HIS A 134 29.38 21.94 12.43
C HIS A 134 29.57 22.65 13.78
N SER A 135 28.65 22.50 14.75
CA SER A 135 28.84 23.06 16.09
C SER A 135 30.05 22.39 16.77
N LYS A 136 31.04 23.20 17.16
CA LYS A 136 32.22 22.75 17.95
C LYS A 136 31.84 22.36 19.38
N GLU A 137 30.65 22.73 19.83
CA GLU A 137 30.23 22.64 21.25
C GLU A 137 29.49 21.33 21.58
N ASP A 138 28.74 20.76 20.62
CA ASP A 138 27.93 19.56 20.88
C ASP A 138 28.80 18.30 20.81
N LYS A 139 28.89 17.56 21.93
CA LYS A 139 29.57 16.26 21.95
C LYS A 139 28.82 15.28 21.05
N VAL A 140 29.54 14.43 20.31
CA VAL A 140 28.95 13.40 19.43
C VAL A 140 27.96 12.50 20.19
N THR A 141 28.21 12.24 21.47
CA THR A 141 27.31 11.49 22.36
C THR A 141 25.95 12.16 22.54
N GLU A 142 25.92 13.50 22.64
CA GLU A 142 24.68 14.27 22.77
C GLU A 142 23.87 14.23 21.48
N LYS A 143 24.52 14.46 20.34
CA LYS A 143 23.89 14.32 19.01
C LYS A 143 23.31 12.92 18.80
N ALA A 144 24.05 11.88 19.20
CA ALA A 144 23.58 10.51 19.09
C ALA A 144 22.34 10.29 19.98
N ASN A 145 22.36 10.71 21.24
CA ASN A 145 21.22 10.59 22.15
C ASN A 145 19.98 11.32 21.61
N ASP A 146 20.14 12.54 21.12
CA ASP A 146 19.07 13.33 20.49
C ASP A 146 18.46 12.60 19.29
N PHE A 147 19.31 11.99 18.45
CA PHE A 147 18.83 11.18 17.34
C PHE A 147 18.00 9.98 17.83
N TRP A 148 18.49 9.24 18.83
CA TRP A 148 17.79 8.05 19.35
C TRP A 148 16.43 8.40 19.95
N ILE A 149 16.33 9.53 20.66
CA ILE A 149 15.07 10.03 21.23
C ILE A 149 14.11 10.38 20.08
N TYR A 150 14.54 11.20 19.14
CA TYR A 150 13.72 11.62 17.99
C TYR A 150 13.22 10.42 17.17
N ARG A 151 14.13 9.49 16.86
CA ARG A 151 13.81 8.25 16.13
C ARG A 151 12.74 7.45 16.87
N ARG A 152 12.88 7.28 18.19
CA ARG A 152 11.90 6.54 19.02
C ARG A 152 10.52 7.18 18.96
N GLU A 153 10.43 8.50 19.05
CA GLU A 153 9.17 9.23 18.96
C GLU A 153 8.50 9.04 17.60
N VAL A 154 9.26 9.15 16.51
CA VAL A 154 8.75 8.95 15.16
C VAL A 154 8.29 7.51 14.95
N LEU A 155 9.08 6.51 15.36
CA LEU A 155 8.70 5.10 15.24
C LEU A 155 7.46 4.76 16.07
N LYS A 156 7.31 5.36 17.26
CA LYS A 156 6.09 5.22 18.07
C LYS A 156 4.87 5.76 17.32
N ARG A 157 4.96 6.97 16.75
CA ARG A 157 3.87 7.54 15.92
C ARG A 157 3.56 6.66 14.72
N ASN A 158 4.58 6.15 14.04
CA ASN A 158 4.41 5.23 12.91
C ASN A 158 3.70 3.94 13.33
N SER A 159 4.02 3.38 14.49
CA SER A 159 3.32 2.21 15.04
C SER A 159 1.83 2.48 15.25
N GLU A 160 1.47 3.64 15.81
CA GLU A 160 0.08 4.05 16.00
C GLU A 160 -0.66 4.22 14.66
N LEU A 161 0.02 4.75 13.63
CA LEU A 161 -0.53 4.88 12.28
C LEU A 161 -0.70 3.52 11.60
N ILE A 162 0.24 2.60 11.79
CA ILE A 162 0.17 1.22 11.28
C ILE A 162 -1.00 0.49 11.92
N GLU A 163 -1.24 0.66 13.22
CA GLU A 163 -2.40 0.07 13.89
C GLU A 163 -3.71 0.60 13.29
N LYS A 164 -3.81 1.92 13.06
CA LYS A 164 -4.96 2.53 12.37
C LYS A 164 -5.14 1.97 10.97
N LEU A 165 -4.05 1.81 10.20
CA LEU A 165 -4.08 1.18 8.88
C LEU A 165 -4.62 -0.24 8.95
N CYS A 166 -4.11 -1.06 9.87
CA CYS A 166 -4.57 -2.43 10.09
C CYS A 166 -6.07 -2.49 10.42
N ILE A 167 -6.55 -1.60 11.30
CA ILE A 167 -7.98 -1.50 11.63
C ILE A 167 -8.80 -1.12 10.40
N ASN A 168 -8.37 -0.11 9.64
CA ASN A 168 -9.08 0.33 8.44
C ASN A 168 -9.14 -0.77 7.38
N ILE A 169 -8.02 -1.44 7.11
CA ILE A 169 -7.95 -2.58 6.20
C ILE A 169 -8.88 -3.70 6.69
N ARG A 170 -8.86 -4.05 7.98
CA ARG A 170 -9.77 -5.06 8.53
C ARG A 170 -11.24 -4.67 8.41
N LYS A 171 -11.62 -3.42 8.59
CA LYS A 171 -13.01 -2.98 8.37
C LYS A 171 -13.41 -3.09 6.92
N THR A 172 -12.54 -2.68 6.00
CA THR A 172 -12.85 -2.70 4.57
C THR A 172 -12.90 -4.13 3.98
N TYR A 173 -12.19 -5.10 4.57
CA TYR A 173 -12.06 -6.45 3.99
C TYR A 173 -12.44 -7.63 4.91
N GLY A 174 -12.50 -7.40 6.22
CA GLY A 174 -12.81 -8.43 7.21
C GLY A 174 -14.30 -8.75 7.32
N GLU A 175 -15.17 -7.87 6.83
CA GLU A 175 -16.64 -8.06 6.81
C GLU A 175 -17.13 -8.88 5.59
N TYR A 176 -16.23 -9.26 4.66
CA TYR A 176 -16.53 -10.12 3.52
C TYR A 176 -16.16 -11.61 3.76
N ARG A 177 -16.32 -12.10 4.99
CA ARG A 177 -16.22 -13.52 5.32
C ARG A 177 -17.51 -14.05 5.93
#